data_AF-A0A2G9UJK0-F1
#
_entry.id   AF-A0A2G9UJK0-F1
#
_cell.length_a   1.000
_cell.length_b   1.000
_cell.length_c   1.000
_cell.angle_alpha   90.00
_cell.angle_beta   90.00
_cell.angle_gamma   90.00
#
_symmetry.space_group_name_H-M   'P 1'
#
loop_
_entity.id
_entity.type
_entity.pdbx_description
1 polymer ?
#
loop_
_entity_poly.entity_id
_entity_poly.type
_entity_poly.pdbx_seq_one_letter_code
_entity_poly.pdbx_strand_id
1 'polypeptide(L)'
;MHSLTNRFACARRDHGNWMVEWPATKIAESMGLKDSFRELYPNVTEVPGYTWSTVNKYLQDWEFNIPEPQDRIDFIYYKGYEHCINSNRFHPYIEGPG
;
A
#
# COMPACT_ATOMS: atom_id res chain seq x y z
N MET A 1 -4.62 12.28 21.47
CA MET A 1 -3.37 12.29 20.69
C MET A 1 -3.45 11.15 19.69
N HIS A 2 -3.72 11.45 18.41
CA HIS A 2 -3.84 10.43 17.37
C HIS A 2 -2.45 9.95 16.97
N SER A 3 -2.14 8.69 17.28
CA SER A 3 -0.85 8.06 16.98
C SER A 3 -0.62 8.05 15.47
N LEU A 4 0.42 8.73 15.01
CA LEU A 4 0.80 8.86 13.59
C LEU A 4 1.38 7.56 12.99
N THR A 5 1.41 6.47 13.76
CA THR A 5 2.07 5.20 13.42
C THR A 5 1.32 4.33 12.41
N ASN A 6 0.08 4.67 12.03
CA ASN A 6 -0.74 3.83 11.15
C ASN A 6 -0.57 4.10 9.64
N ARG A 7 0.34 4.98 9.22
CA ARG A 7 0.44 5.36 7.79
C ARG A 7 1.23 4.37 6.93
N PHE A 8 2.13 3.58 7.53
CA PHE A 8 3.05 2.70 6.78
C PHE A 8 2.93 1.22 7.11
N ALA A 9 2.14 0.86 8.11
CA ALA A 9 1.87 -0.52 8.45
C ALA A 9 0.74 -1.06 7.56
N CYS A 10 0.98 -2.19 6.89
CA CYS A 10 -0.11 -3.04 6.41
C CYS A 10 -1.09 -3.31 7.56
N ALA A 11 -2.39 -3.39 7.26
CA ALA A 11 -3.40 -3.58 8.28
C ALA A 11 -3.04 -4.82 9.14
N ARG A 12 -2.79 -4.60 10.44
CA ARG A 12 -2.28 -5.60 11.38
C ARG A 12 -2.99 -6.97 11.27
N ARG A 13 -4.30 -6.97 10.98
CA ARG A 13 -5.10 -8.20 10.84
C ARG A 13 -4.73 -9.03 9.63
N ASP A 14 -4.35 -8.39 8.53
CA ASP A 14 -4.07 -9.05 7.25
C ASP A 14 -2.63 -9.61 7.21
N HIS A 15 -1.79 -9.22 8.17
CA HIS A 15 -0.43 -9.72 8.38
C HIS A 15 -0.29 -10.58 9.65
N GLY A 16 -1.33 -11.33 10.02
CA GLY A 16 -1.24 -12.29 11.14
C GLY A 16 -0.92 -11.64 12.50
N ASN A 17 -1.32 -10.38 12.71
CA ASN A 17 -1.01 -9.52 13.85
C ASN A 17 0.40 -8.90 13.88
N TRP A 18 1.16 -8.99 12.79
CA TRP A 18 2.48 -8.38 12.68
C TRP A 18 2.37 -6.95 12.15
N MET A 19 3.18 -6.06 12.70
CA MET A 19 3.42 -4.73 12.13
C MET A 19 4.89 -4.67 11.73
N VAL A 20 5.13 -4.41 10.45
CA VAL A 20 6.47 -4.28 9.90
C VAL A 20 6.76 -2.80 9.66
N GLU A 21 7.81 -2.29 10.29
CA GLU A 21 8.35 -0.97 9.96
C GLU A 21 9.38 -1.13 8.84
N TRP A 22 9.08 -0.58 7.66
CA TRP A 22 10.00 -0.61 6.53
C TRP A 22 11.09 0.46 6.70
N PRO A 23 12.39 0.09 6.76
CA PRO A 23 13.45 1.06 7.03
C PRO A 23 13.51 2.20 5.99
N ALA A 24 13.26 1.88 4.71
CA ALA A 24 13.28 2.87 3.64
C ALA A 24 12.18 3.94 3.81
N THR A 25 10.96 3.53 4.16
CA THR A 25 9.86 4.49 4.38
C THR A 25 10.09 5.31 5.63
N LYS A 26 10.62 4.70 6.70
CA LYS A 26 10.98 5.39 7.95
C LYS A 26 12.06 6.45 7.72
N ILE A 27 13.06 6.15 6.89
CA ILE A 27 14.09 7.11 6.49
C ILE A 27 13.46 8.26 5.68
N ALA A 28 12.60 7.95 4.70
CA ALA A 28 11.91 8.97 3.91
C ALA A 28 11.10 9.94 4.80
N GLU A 29 10.31 9.41 5.74
CA GLU A 29 9.59 10.22 6.72
C GLU A 29 10.53 11.09 7.55
N SER A 30 11.63 10.53 8.05
CA SER A 30 12.61 11.28 8.85
C SER A 30 13.26 12.43 8.09
N MET A 31 13.33 12.33 6.75
CA MET A 31 13.82 13.39 5.86
C MET A 31 12.76 14.45 5.54
N GLY A 32 11.55 14.29 6.07
CA GLY A 32 10.40 15.18 5.86
C GLY A 32 9.69 14.95 4.52
N LEU A 33 9.87 13.78 3.91
CA LEU A 33 9.14 13.39 2.70
C LEU A 33 7.75 12.89 3.08
N LYS A 34 6.75 13.29 2.30
CA LYS A 34 5.35 12.86 2.45
C LYS A 34 4.98 11.92 1.32
N ASP A 35 4.34 10.80 1.66
CA ASP A 35 3.75 9.86 0.69
C ASP A 35 2.46 10.47 0.14
N SER A 36 2.45 10.78 -1.16
CA SER A 36 1.32 11.42 -1.83
C SER A 36 0.04 10.59 -1.79
N PHE A 37 0.14 9.27 -1.86
CA PHE A 37 -1.02 8.38 -1.80
C PHE A 37 -1.60 8.32 -0.38
N ARG A 38 -0.73 8.23 0.63
CA ARG A 38 -1.16 8.09 2.03
C ARG A 38 -1.58 9.41 2.66
N GLU A 39 -1.23 10.55 2.05
CA GLU A 39 -1.83 11.84 2.40
C GLU A 39 -3.33 11.87 2.09
N LEU A 40 -3.74 11.36 0.92
CA LEU A 40 -5.15 11.32 0.51
C LEU A 40 -5.92 10.13 1.10
N TYR A 41 -5.25 8.98 1.28
CA TYR A 41 -5.86 7.75 1.76
C TYR A 41 -5.19 7.23 3.04
N PRO A 42 -5.32 7.93 4.18
CA PRO A 42 -4.57 7.62 5.39
C PRO A 42 -4.92 6.26 6.01
N ASN A 43 -6.13 5.73 5.76
CA ASN A 43 -6.56 4.43 6.26
C ASN A 43 -6.14 3.30 5.32
N VAL A 44 -5.10 2.56 5.72
CA VAL A 44 -4.55 1.41 4.96
C VAL A 44 -5.56 0.27 4.80
N THR A 45 -6.47 0.10 5.76
CA THR A 45 -7.47 -0.98 5.72
C THR A 45 -8.61 -0.68 4.74
N GLU A 46 -8.98 0.58 4.57
CA GLU A 46 -10.00 0.99 3.59
C GLU A 46 -9.42 1.04 2.18
N VAL A 47 -8.23 1.62 2.04
CA VAL A 47 -7.56 1.80 0.74
C VAL A 47 -6.10 1.35 0.86
N PRO A 48 -5.83 0.06 0.61
CA PRO A 48 -4.48 -0.50 0.77
C PRO A 48 -3.50 0.07 -0.26
N GLY A 49 -3.95 0.24 -1.50
CA GLY A 49 -3.17 0.85 -2.57
C GLY A 49 -2.17 -0.10 -3.25
N TYR A 50 -2.53 -1.37 -3.46
CA TYR A 50 -1.64 -2.38 -4.07
C TYR A 50 -1.08 -1.97 -5.44
N THR A 51 0.23 -1.97 -5.60
CA THR A 51 0.89 -1.62 -6.87
C THR A 51 1.57 -2.81 -7.53
N TRP A 52 1.74 -3.90 -6.79
CA TRP A 52 2.41 -5.09 -7.27
C TRP A 52 1.65 -6.35 -6.87
N SER A 53 1.58 -7.28 -7.82
CA SER A 53 1.20 -8.67 -7.60
C SER A 53 2.05 -9.55 -8.50
N THR A 54 2.23 -10.80 -8.10
CA THR A 54 2.69 -11.84 -9.02
C THR A 54 1.70 -12.00 -10.18
N VAL A 55 2.19 -12.45 -11.34
CA VAL A 55 1.36 -12.64 -12.56
C VAL A 55 0.24 -13.65 -12.31
N ASN A 56 0.54 -14.69 -11.53
CA ASN A 56 -0.43 -15.70 -11.14
C ASN A 56 -1.03 -15.30 -9.79
N LYS A 57 -2.32 -14.94 -9.75
CA LYS A 57 -3.01 -14.57 -8.49
C LYS A 57 -3.19 -15.74 -7.52
N TYR A 58 -3.01 -16.95 -8.01
CA TYR A 58 -3.13 -18.19 -7.25
C TYR A 58 -2.03 -19.14 -7.73
N LEU A 59 -1.34 -19.77 -6.78
CA LEU A 59 -0.31 -20.75 -7.07
C LEU A 59 -0.86 -22.17 -6.93
N GLN A 60 -0.43 -23.04 -7.83
CA GLN A 60 -0.77 -24.46 -7.79
C GLN A 60 -0.20 -25.14 -6.54
N ASP A 61 0.96 -24.69 -6.06
CA ASP A 61 1.60 -25.15 -4.83
C ASP A 61 0.75 -24.88 -3.57
N TRP A 62 -0.20 -23.93 -3.66
CA TRP A 62 -1.17 -23.63 -2.60
C TRP A 62 -2.58 -24.12 -2.93
N GLU A 63 -2.68 -25.12 -3.82
CA GLU A 63 -3.93 -25.72 -4.28
C GLU A 63 -4.94 -24.69 -4.81
N PHE A 64 -4.48 -23.52 -5.25
CA PHE A 64 -5.31 -22.37 -5.61
C PHE A 64 -6.25 -21.87 -4.49
N ASN A 65 -6.02 -22.28 -3.23
CA ASN A 65 -6.87 -21.93 -2.10
C ASN A 65 -6.46 -20.62 -1.41
N ILE A 66 -5.20 -20.22 -1.58
CA ILE A 66 -4.66 -19.00 -0.96
C ILE A 66 -4.34 -18.01 -2.09
N PRO A 67 -4.97 -16.82 -2.09
CA PRO A 67 -4.62 -15.78 -3.04
C PRO A 67 -3.23 -15.23 -2.71
N GLU A 68 -2.49 -14.88 -3.75
CA GLU A 68 -1.19 -14.26 -3.62
C GLU A 68 -1.27 -12.92 -2.87
N PRO A 69 -0.39 -12.68 -1.88
CA PRO A 69 -0.29 -11.41 -1.19
C PRO A 69 -0.18 -10.25 -2.18
N GLN A 70 -0.94 -9.20 -1.92
CA GLN A 70 -0.90 -7.99 -2.73
C GLN A 70 -0.05 -6.95 -2.01
N ASP A 71 0.94 -6.40 -2.70
CA ASP A 71 1.90 -5.49 -2.11
C ASP A 71 1.78 -4.07 -2.69
N ARG A 72 2.17 -3.09 -1.88
CA ARG A 72 2.38 -1.70 -2.32
C ARG A 72 3.86 -1.37 -2.16
N ILE A 73 4.61 -1.49 -3.25
CA ILE A 73 6.07 -1.23 -3.27
C ILE A 73 6.45 -0.01 -4.12
N ASP A 74 5.48 0.58 -4.82
CA ASP A 74 5.68 1.80 -5.62
C ASP A 74 5.13 3.01 -4.86
N PHE A 75 5.97 4.01 -4.65
CA PHE A 75 5.66 5.19 -3.85
C PHE A 75 6.10 6.46 -4.58
N ILE A 76 5.29 7.52 -4.46
CA ILE A 76 5.66 8.87 -4.89
C ILE A 76 5.73 9.74 -3.64
N TYR A 77 6.94 10.14 -3.30
CA TYR A 77 7.24 11.03 -2.18
C TYR A 77 7.49 12.45 -2.68
N TYR A 78 7.03 13.43 -1.92
CA TYR A 78 7.27 14.84 -2.20
C TYR A 78 7.64 15.61 -0.91
N LYS A 79 8.20 16.81 -1.04
CA LYS A 79 8.63 17.65 0.09
C LYS A 79 8.34 19.12 -0.19
N GLY A 80 7.84 19.84 0.80
CA GLY A 80 7.52 21.27 0.70
C GLY A 80 6.07 21.57 1.05
N TYR A 81 5.58 22.71 0.55
CA TYR A 81 4.20 23.20 0.74
C TYR A 81 3.24 22.70 -0.35
N GLU A 82 3.71 21.82 -1.22
CA GLU A 82 2.86 21.14 -2.18
C GLU A 82 1.92 20.18 -1.44
N HIS A 83 0.75 19.94 -2.01
CA HIS A 83 -0.24 19.02 -1.46
C HIS A 83 -0.71 18.10 -2.58
N CYS A 84 -0.86 16.82 -2.28
CA CYS A 84 -1.44 15.90 -3.24
C CYS A 84 -2.91 16.27 -3.48
N ILE A 85 -3.26 16.60 -4.74
CA ILE A 85 -4.64 16.94 -5.13
C ILE A 85 -5.38 15.66 -5.53
N ASN A 86 -4.67 14.70 -6.13
CA ASN A 86 -5.22 13.43 -6.56
C ASN A 86 -4.12 12.35 -6.65
N SER A 87 -4.45 11.11 -6.26
CA SER A 87 -3.54 9.98 -6.32
C SER A 87 -4.31 8.69 -6.58
N ASN A 88 -4.49 8.35 -7.85
CA ASN A 88 -5.20 7.12 -8.23
C ASN A 88 -4.22 6.05 -8.66
N ARG A 89 -4.56 4.80 -8.35
CA ARG A 89 -3.94 3.66 -9.02
C ARG A 89 -4.60 3.45 -10.37
N PHE A 90 -3.77 3.24 -11.38
CA PHE A 90 -4.25 2.72 -12.65
C PHE A 90 -4.21 1.19 -12.60
N HIS A 91 -5.37 0.55 -12.67
CA HIS A 91 -5.46 -0.90 -12.83
C HIS A 91 -5.97 -1.20 -14.24
N PRO A 92 -5.10 -1.66 -15.17
CA PRO A 92 -5.54 -2.08 -16.49
C PRO A 92 -6.17 -3.47 -16.37
N TYR A 93 -7.43 -3.54 -15.95
CA TYR A 93 -8.24 -4.73 -16.22
C TYR A 93 -9.58 -4.31 -16.80
N ILE A 94 -9.71 -4.65 -18.09
CA ILE A 94 -10.92 -4.57 -18.90
C ILE A 94 -11.91 -5.54 -18.25
N GLU A 95 -13.10 -5.07 -17.89
CA GLU A 95 -14.20 -5.99 -17.57
C GLU A 95 -14.46 -6.85 -18.82
N GLY A 96 -14.07 -8.12 -18.77
CA GLY A 96 -14.60 -9.09 -19.72
C GLY A 96 -16.09 -9.27 -19.41
N PRO A 97 -16.96 -9.38 -20.44
CA PRO A 97 -18.39 -9.56 -20.20
C PRO A 97 -18.61 -10.90 -19.47
N GLY A 98 -19.40 -10.84 -18.39
CA GLY A 98 -19.92 -12.01 -17.68
C GLY A 98 -21.05 -12.71 -18.44
#